data_AF-A0A650CSA0-F1
#
_entry.id   AF-A0A650CSA0-F1
#
_cell.length_a   1.000
_cell.length_b   1.000
_cell.length_c   1.000
_cell.angle_alpha   90.00
_cell.angle_beta   90.00
_cell.angle_gamma   90.00
#
_symmetry.space_group_name_H-M   'P 1'
#
loop_
_entity.id
_entity.type
_entity.pdbx_description
1 polymer ?
#
loop_
_entity_poly.entity_id
_entity_poly.type
_entity_poly.pdbx_seq_one_letter_code
_entity_poly.pdbx_strand_id
1 'polypeptide(L)'
;MRLSEIVTKFKLSEESEIEVKDNIEFEEIDVDIGTRVLLTNGKRRRIVDLGILSIIYRNCSKEFVKDYLDLSHSLEYIHDKYGVYTELEYLAINCESFVKDKDVLATIKELKAYILSRENRQHGF
;
A
#
# COMPACT_ATOMS: atom_id res chain seq x y z
N MET A 1 15.01 -8.11 3.13
CA MET A 1 14.38 -8.72 4.31
C MET A 1 13.05 -9.31 3.89
N ARG A 2 12.70 -10.51 4.35
CA ARG A 2 11.44 -11.17 3.93
C ARG A 2 10.24 -10.58 4.66
N LEU A 3 9.08 -10.58 3.99
CA LEU A 3 7.83 -10.09 4.57
C LEU A 3 7.48 -10.81 5.89
N SER A 4 7.65 -12.13 5.93
CA SER A 4 7.45 -12.96 7.12
C SER A 4 8.29 -12.53 8.34
N GLU A 5 9.55 -12.16 8.11
CA GLU A 5 10.44 -11.67 9.16
C GLU A 5 9.98 -10.32 9.71
N ILE A 6 9.48 -9.44 8.84
CA ILE A 6 9.00 -8.10 9.22
C ILE A 6 7.73 -8.21 10.05
N VAL A 7 6.78 -9.04 9.63
CA VAL A 7 5.55 -9.30 10.39
C VAL A 7 5.86 -9.86 11.77
N THR A 8 6.85 -10.75 11.87
CA THR A 8 7.28 -11.29 13.16
C THR A 8 7.85 -10.21 14.06
N LYS A 9 8.73 -9.33 13.52
CA LYS A 9 9.25 -8.19 14.29
C LYS A 9 8.13 -7.25 14.73
N PHE A 10 7.16 -6.95 13.86
CA PHE A 10 6.02 -6.07 14.16
C PHE A 10 5.27 -6.57 15.39
N LYS A 11 4.89 -7.85 15.38
CA LYS A 11 4.18 -8.49 16.49
C LYS A 11 4.97 -8.49 17.80
N LEU A 12 6.31 -8.59 17.74
CA LEU A 12 7.16 -8.58 18.92
C LEU A 12 7.47 -7.19 19.46
N SER A 13 7.43 -6.16 18.61
CA SER A 13 7.82 -4.80 18.99
C SER A 13 6.78 -4.07 19.84
N GLU A 14 5.50 -4.46 19.74
CA GLU A 14 4.36 -3.72 20.30
C GLU A 14 4.28 -2.24 19.84
N GLU A 15 5.02 -1.87 18.79
CA GLU A 15 5.06 -0.53 18.22
C GLU A 15 3.95 -0.30 17.19
N SER A 16 3.63 0.97 16.94
CA SER A 16 2.64 1.36 15.93
C SER A 16 3.14 1.21 14.48
N GLU A 17 4.47 1.23 14.30
CA GLU A 17 5.17 1.02 13.04
C GLU A 17 6.61 0.53 13.27
N ILE A 18 7.18 -0.18 12.30
CA ILE A 18 8.60 -0.56 12.32
C ILE A 18 9.35 0.10 11.17
N GLU A 19 10.53 0.65 11.45
CA GLU A 19 11.44 1.16 10.42
C GLU A 19 12.15 0.00 9.68
N VAL A 20 12.07 0.02 8.35
CA VAL A 20 12.74 -0.93 7.46
C VAL A 20 13.64 -0.16 6.50
N LYS A 21 14.94 -0.49 6.51
CA LYS A 21 15.98 0.15 5.69
C LYS A 21 16.33 -0.64 4.44
N ASP A 22 15.99 -1.93 4.44
CA ASP A 22 16.29 -2.86 3.36
C ASP A 22 15.09 -3.07 2.44
N ASN A 23 15.33 -3.55 1.22
CA ASN A 23 14.25 -3.98 0.33
C ASN A 23 13.43 -5.11 0.97
N ILE A 24 12.11 -5.02 0.83
CA ILE A 24 11.18 -6.05 1.29
C ILE A 24 10.98 -7.07 0.17
N GLU A 25 11.35 -8.32 0.43
CA GLU A 25 10.98 -9.45 -0.40
C GLU A 25 9.55 -9.86 -0.05
N PHE A 26 8.60 -9.50 -0.91
CA PHE A 26 7.18 -9.72 -0.67
C PHE A 26 6.78 -11.18 -0.95
N GLU A 27 6.00 -11.76 -0.03
CA GLU A 27 5.59 -13.17 -0.04
C GLU A 27 4.06 -13.28 -0.02
N GLU A 28 3.52 -14.41 -0.48
CA GLU A 28 2.08 -14.69 -0.38
C GLU A 28 1.71 -15.19 1.02
N ILE A 29 1.82 -14.31 2.01
CA ILE A 29 1.40 -14.58 3.39
C ILE A 29 0.24 -13.68 3.80
N ASP A 30 -0.58 -14.16 4.73
CA ASP A 30 -1.59 -13.35 5.38
C ASP A 30 -0.91 -12.35 6.33
N VAL A 31 -1.26 -11.07 6.14
CA VAL A 31 -0.79 -9.96 6.96
C VAL A 31 -2.00 -9.16 7.40
N ASP A 32 -2.08 -8.88 8.69
CA ASP A 32 -3.17 -8.12 9.28
C ASP A 32 -3.11 -6.66 8.80
N ILE A 33 -4.26 -6.10 8.39
CA ILE A 33 -4.37 -4.67 8.08
C ILE A 33 -3.97 -3.87 9.33
N GLY A 34 -3.22 -2.80 9.14
CA GLY A 34 -2.63 -2.01 10.23
C GLY A 34 -1.18 -2.41 10.56
N THR A 35 -0.66 -3.48 9.95
CA THR A 35 0.78 -3.83 10.02
C THR A 35 1.59 -2.82 9.22
N ARG A 36 1.96 -1.71 9.87
CA ARG A 36 2.60 -0.56 9.22
C ARG A 36 4.11 -0.62 9.34
N VAL A 37 4.78 -0.23 8.27
CA VAL A 37 6.23 -0.04 8.23
C VAL A 37 6.60 1.31 7.68
N LEU A 38 7.68 1.86 8.21
CA LEU A 38 8.33 3.04 7.68
C LEU A 38 9.51 2.60 6.82
N LEU A 39 9.30 2.59 5.49
CA LEU A 39 10.38 2.35 4.54
C LEU A 39 11.29 3.57 4.51
N THR A 40 12.60 3.35 4.51
CA THR A 40 13.58 4.43 4.39
C THR A 40 14.71 4.05 3.43
N ASN A 41 15.07 4.99 2.54
CA ASN A 41 16.25 4.89 1.68
C ASN A 41 16.94 6.27 1.64
N GLY A 42 17.92 6.46 2.53
CA GLY A 42 18.60 7.73 2.72
C GLY A 42 17.62 8.84 3.13
N LYS A 43 17.30 9.75 2.21
CA LYS A 43 16.41 10.90 2.46
C LYS A 43 14.93 10.59 2.22
N ARG A 44 14.59 9.53 1.48
CA ARG A 44 13.20 9.19 1.16
C ARG A 44 12.62 8.30 2.23
N ARG A 45 11.38 8.59 2.62
CA ARG A 45 10.62 7.80 3.60
C ARG A 45 9.19 7.60 3.10
N ARG A 46 8.62 6.43 3.35
CA ARG A 46 7.22 6.11 3.01
C ARG A 46 6.64 5.22 4.10
N ILE A 47 5.51 5.63 4.67
CA ILE A 47 4.72 4.75 5.55
C ILE A 47 3.87 3.87 4.64
N VAL A 48 3.86 2.57 4.93
CA VAL A 48 3.21 1.56 4.11
C VAL A 48 2.48 0.56 5.00
N ASP A 49 1.24 0.22 4.65
CA ASP A 49 0.48 -0.85 5.26
C ASP A 49 0.72 -2.19 4.53
N LEU A 50 1.38 -3.12 5.21
CA LEU A 50 1.71 -4.43 4.65
C LEU A 50 0.50 -5.35 4.51
N GLY A 51 -0.55 -5.14 5.31
CA GLY A 51 -1.80 -5.87 5.20
C GLY A 51 -2.54 -5.52 3.92
N ILE A 52 -2.66 -4.22 3.62
CA ILE A 52 -3.22 -3.74 2.35
C ILE A 52 -2.39 -4.24 1.17
N LEU A 53 -1.05 -4.12 1.22
CA LEU A 53 -0.19 -4.64 0.16
C LEU A 53 -0.30 -6.16 0.00
N SER A 54 -0.51 -6.93 1.07
CA SER A 54 -0.77 -8.38 0.98
C SER A 54 -2.04 -8.70 0.19
N ILE A 55 -3.10 -7.92 0.36
CA ILE A 55 -4.34 -8.08 -0.42
C ILE A 55 -4.08 -7.76 -1.89
N ILE A 56 -3.40 -6.65 -2.18
CA ILE A 56 -3.10 -6.21 -3.54
C ILE A 56 -2.18 -7.20 -4.25
N TYR A 57 -1.11 -7.65 -3.58
CA TYR A 57 -0.14 -8.59 -4.13
C TYR A 57 -0.78 -9.91 -4.57
N ARG A 58 -1.71 -10.43 -3.74
CA ARG A 58 -2.37 -11.70 -3.99
C ARG A 58 -3.47 -11.62 -5.04
N ASN A 59 -4.23 -10.53 -5.05
CA ASN A 59 -5.51 -10.50 -5.79
C ASN A 59 -5.52 -9.55 -6.98
N CYS A 60 -4.59 -8.59 -7.08
CA CYS A 60 -4.69 -7.51 -8.06
C CYS A 60 -3.41 -7.32 -8.88
N SER A 61 -2.30 -6.94 -8.25
CA SER A 61 -1.08 -6.60 -8.98
C SER A 61 0.18 -6.78 -8.13
N LYS A 62 0.97 -7.78 -8.48
CA LYS A 62 2.33 -7.97 -7.93
C LYS A 62 3.27 -6.86 -8.37
N GLU A 63 3.05 -6.29 -9.56
CA GLU A 63 3.89 -5.24 -10.12
C GLU A 63 3.74 -3.94 -9.32
N PHE A 64 2.50 -3.52 -9.02
CA PHE A 64 2.26 -2.35 -8.18
C PHE A 64 2.98 -2.45 -6.84
N VAL A 65 2.88 -3.60 -6.17
CA VAL A 65 3.54 -3.79 -4.87
C VAL A 65 5.06 -3.68 -4.97
N LYS A 66 5.66 -4.23 -6.03
CA LYS A 66 7.11 -4.10 -6.26
C LYS A 66 7.51 -2.64 -6.48
N ASP A 67 6.85 -1.95 -7.39
CA ASP A 67 7.14 -0.54 -7.72
C ASP A 67 6.88 0.37 -6.50
N TYR A 68 5.81 0.12 -5.74
CA TYR A 68 5.45 0.92 -4.57
C TYR A 68 6.36 0.69 -3.36
N LEU A 69 7.00 -0.46 -3.25
CA LEU A 69 8.01 -0.72 -2.21
C LEU A 69 9.39 -0.16 -2.59
N ASP A 70 9.66 0.08 -3.87
CA ASP A 70 10.91 0.67 -4.32
C ASP A 70 10.90 2.20 -4.16
N LEU A 71 11.68 2.68 -3.19
CA LEU A 71 11.84 4.11 -2.91
C LEU A 71 12.65 4.87 -3.98
N SER A 72 13.22 4.18 -4.98
CA SER A 72 13.76 4.82 -6.19
C SER A 72 12.65 5.51 -7.01
N HIS A 73 11.43 4.97 -6.95
CA HIS A 73 10.24 5.54 -7.57
C HIS A 73 9.60 6.63 -6.71
N SER A 74 9.42 7.81 -7.30
CA SER A 74 8.67 8.91 -6.68
C SER A 74 7.17 8.58 -6.62
N LEU A 75 6.44 9.26 -5.72
CA LEU A 75 4.97 9.14 -5.72
C LEU A 75 4.34 9.66 -7.03
N GLU A 76 4.99 10.62 -7.69
CA GLU A 76 4.60 11.10 -9.02
C GLU A 76 4.71 9.98 -10.06
N TYR A 77 5.82 9.24 -10.10
CA TYR A 77 5.94 8.06 -10.98
C TYR A 77 4.85 7.02 -10.69
N ILE A 78 4.57 6.75 -9.41
CA ILE A 78 3.51 5.80 -9.03
C ILE A 78 2.16 6.28 -9.53
N HIS A 79 1.85 7.57 -9.39
CA HIS A 79 0.60 8.16 -9.89
C HIS A 79 0.52 8.14 -11.41
N ASP A 80 1.58 8.51 -12.13
CA ASP A 80 1.62 8.46 -13.59
C ASP A 80 1.38 7.05 -14.13
N LYS A 81 1.94 6.02 -13.46
CA LYS A 81 1.84 4.63 -13.90
C LYS A 81 0.54 3.95 -13.48
N TYR A 82 0.01 4.25 -12.29
CA TYR A 82 -1.09 3.50 -11.67
C TYR A 82 -2.34 4.34 -11.37
N GLY A 83 -2.31 5.66 -11.57
CA GLY A 83 -3.41 6.58 -11.29
C GLY A 83 -3.69 6.80 -9.80
N VAL A 84 -2.76 6.41 -8.92
CA VAL A 84 -2.93 6.47 -7.46
C VAL A 84 -1.65 6.87 -6.74
N TYR A 85 -1.76 7.42 -5.54
CA TYR A 85 -0.61 7.80 -4.71
C TYR A 85 -0.30 6.82 -3.58
N THR A 86 -1.27 5.99 -3.17
CA THR A 86 -1.09 5.09 -2.02
C THR A 86 -1.63 3.69 -2.31
N GLU A 87 -1.20 2.74 -1.49
CA GLU A 87 -1.73 1.38 -1.48
C GLU A 87 -3.23 1.35 -1.18
N LEU A 88 -3.73 2.24 -0.31
CA LEU A 88 -5.15 2.33 0.00
C LEU A 88 -5.97 2.85 -1.18
N GLU A 89 -5.46 3.85 -1.90
CA GLU A 89 -6.06 4.31 -3.16
C GLU A 89 -6.07 3.18 -4.21
N TYR A 90 -4.96 2.44 -4.35
CA TYR A 90 -4.90 1.30 -5.28
C TYR A 90 -5.95 0.24 -4.92
N LEU A 91 -6.06 -0.09 -3.63
CA LEU A 91 -7.05 -1.04 -3.12
C LEU A 91 -8.48 -0.59 -3.46
N ALA A 92 -8.78 0.69 -3.25
CA ALA A 92 -10.09 1.27 -3.50
C ALA A 92 -10.50 1.21 -4.99
N ILE A 93 -9.57 1.51 -5.89
CA ILE A 93 -9.86 1.52 -7.34
C ILE A 93 -9.90 0.11 -7.91
N ASN A 94 -8.92 -0.73 -7.57
CA ASN A 94 -8.63 -1.96 -8.31
C ASN A 94 -9.00 -3.26 -7.57
N CYS A 95 -9.18 -3.21 -6.24
CA CYS A 95 -9.26 -4.42 -5.42
C CYS A 95 -10.50 -4.50 -4.51
N GLU A 96 -11.49 -3.61 -4.70
CA GLU A 96 -12.65 -3.47 -3.82
C GLU A 96 -13.34 -4.82 -3.52
N SER A 97 -13.48 -5.69 -4.52
CA SER A 97 -14.15 -6.99 -4.40
C SER A 97 -13.45 -8.00 -3.48
N PHE A 98 -12.18 -7.78 -3.16
CA PHE A 98 -11.38 -8.69 -2.32
C PHE A 98 -11.35 -8.27 -0.85
N VAL A 99 -11.92 -7.11 -0.52
CA VAL A 99 -11.98 -6.59 0.84
C VAL A 99 -13.22 -7.14 1.55
N LYS A 100 -12.98 -7.95 2.58
CA LYS A 100 -14.06 -8.57 3.39
C LYS A 100 -14.41 -7.77 4.63
N ASP A 101 -13.46 -6.99 5.15
CA ASP A 101 -13.69 -6.13 6.31
C ASP A 101 -14.66 -5.01 5.94
N LYS A 102 -15.75 -4.88 6.71
CA LYS A 102 -16.84 -3.94 6.40
C LYS A 102 -16.42 -2.49 6.62
N ASP A 103 -15.57 -2.22 7.60
CA ASP A 103 -15.13 -0.87 7.94
C ASP A 103 -14.12 -0.38 6.89
N VAL A 104 -13.21 -1.26 6.47
CA VAL A 104 -12.33 -0.99 5.33
C VAL A 104 -13.15 -0.79 4.05
N LEU A 105 -14.17 -1.64 3.81
CA LEU A 105 -15.02 -1.54 2.62
C LEU A 105 -15.79 -0.20 2.58
N ALA A 106 -16.30 0.28 3.71
CA ALA A 106 -16.94 1.59 3.80
C ALA A 106 -15.94 2.70 3.46
N THR A 107 -14.74 2.65 4.07
CA THR A 107 -13.67 3.64 3.86
C THR A 107 -13.24 3.72 2.40
N ILE A 108 -12.99 2.57 1.74
CA ILE A 108 -12.52 2.57 0.36
C ILE A 108 -13.59 3.01 -0.65
N LYS A 109 -14.88 2.84 -0.35
CA LYS A 109 -15.97 3.33 -1.20
C LYS A 109 -16.03 4.85 -1.23
N GLU A 110 -15.91 5.49 -0.07
CA GLU A 110 -15.83 6.94 0.02
C GLU A 110 -14.55 7.46 -0.66
N LEU A 111 -13.42 6.80 -0.41
CA LEU A 111 -12.14 7.16 -1.01
C LEU A 111 -12.18 7.05 -2.55
N LYS A 112 -12.79 5.99 -3.09
CA LYS A 112 -12.95 5.82 -4.55
C LYS A 112 -13.70 6.97 -5.19
N ALA A 113 -14.81 7.41 -4.58
CA ALA A 113 -15.56 8.55 -5.06
C ALA A 113 -14.71 9.84 -5.05
N TYR A 114 -13.91 10.04 -3.99
CA TYR A 114 -12.97 11.15 -3.91
C TYR A 114 -11.91 11.11 -5.01
N ILE A 115 -11.24 9.97 -5.22
CA ILE A 115 -10.20 9.81 -6.26
C ILE A 115 -10.78 10.14 -7.64
N LEU A 116 -11.92 9.55 -8.00
CA LEU A 116 -12.56 9.82 -9.30
C LEU A 116 -12.91 11.30 -9.48
N SER A 117 -13.31 11.98 -8.40
CA SER A 117 -13.56 13.43 -8.45
C SER A 117 -12.28 14.26 -8.63
N ARG A 118 -11.15 13.84 -8.04
CA ARG A 118 -9.84 14.48 -8.16
C ARG A 118 -9.34 14.42 -9.59
N GLU A 119 -9.36 13.24 -10.20
CA GLU A 119 -8.88 13.03 -11.57
C GLU A 119 -9.77 13.78 -12.59
N ASN A 120 -11.09 13.79 -12.39
CA ASN A 120 -12.00 14.55 -13.25
C ASN A 120 -11.75 16.07 -13.18
N ARG A 121 -11.33 16.61 -12.03
CA ARG A 121 -10.96 18.03 -11.90
C ARG A 121 -9.64 18.37 -12.58
N GLN A 122 -8.72 17.42 -12.73
CA GLN A 122 -7.48 17.63 -13.47
C GLN A 122 -7.69 17.65 -14.99
N HIS A 123 -8.79 17.07 -15.49
CA HIS A 123 -9.12 17.01 -16.92
C HIS A 123 -10.28 17.93 -17.34
N GLY A 124 -10.81 18.75 -16.43
CA GLY A 124 -11.87 19.73 -16.74
C GLY A 124 -11.29 21.06 -17.27
N PHE A 125 -11.51 21.33 -18.57
CA PHE A 125 -11.46 22.67 -19.16
C PHE A 125 -12.77 23.41 -18.90
#